data_AF-A0A8C2TGF1-F1
#
_entry.id   AF-A0A8C2TGF1-F1
#
_cell.length_a   1.000
_cell.length_b   1.000
_cell.length_c   1.000
_cell.angle_alpha   90.00
_cell.angle_beta   90.00
_cell.angle_gamma   90.00
#
_symmetry.space_group_name_H-M   'P 1'
#
loop_
_entity.id
_entity.type
_entity.pdbx_description
1 polymer ?
#
loop_
_entity_poly.entity_id
_entity_poly.type
_entity_poly.pdbx_seq_one_letter_code
_entity_poly.pdbx_strand_id
1 'polypeptide(L)'
;WASVVYKNTQTYTKQKSFLVGLVICFDGLTHIFSPLPPRSLHVPLQSLELPYCHLCPTDLQFLSHSPHTSTLKKLDVSGHVLPPSLLPHFLHLLHVLSPTLQHLDVGHCGIRDPQVPPLLTPLRSCRVLSYLGLYGNPMSANGVKVLLEGTLPIATLKRVVYPCPIDLQQDPDADDEAPLSALQDELRGILRGAGRDEDTWTCSVLQQGGGDFFGM
;
A
#
# COMPACT_ATOMS: atom_id res chain seq x y z
N TRP A 1 -3.86 5.35 -25.67
CA TRP A 1 -5.15 5.90 -25.21
C TRP A 1 -5.12 5.81 -23.70
N ALA A 2 -4.72 6.88 -23.02
CA ALA A 2 -4.67 6.93 -21.56
C ALA A 2 -6.09 7.05 -21.03
N SER A 3 -6.55 6.07 -20.24
CA SER A 3 -7.82 6.19 -19.54
C SER A 3 -7.54 6.76 -18.16
N VAL A 4 -7.67 8.08 -18.01
CA VAL A 4 -7.82 8.68 -16.67
C VAL A 4 -9.21 8.29 -16.19
N VAL A 5 -9.30 7.26 -15.35
CA VAL A 5 -10.58 6.84 -14.79
C VAL A 5 -10.84 7.67 -13.54
N TYR A 6 -11.58 8.76 -13.71
CA TYR A 6 -12.14 9.53 -12.60
C TYR A 6 -13.23 8.70 -11.92
N LYS A 7 -12.93 8.02 -10.81
CA LYS A 7 -13.97 7.40 -9.97
C LYS A 7 -14.64 8.48 -9.14
N ASN A 8 -15.72 9.04 -9.70
CA ASN A 8 -16.67 9.87 -8.96
C ASN A 8 -17.67 8.93 -8.28
N THR A 9 -17.37 8.43 -7.08
CA THR A 9 -18.37 7.72 -6.27
C THR A 9 -19.27 8.76 -5.62
N GLN A 10 -20.32 9.17 -6.35
CA GLN A 10 -21.71 9.32 -5.89
C GLN A 10 -22.59 9.71 -7.09
N THR A 11 -23.55 8.85 -7.43
CA THR A 11 -24.49 8.99 -8.54
C THR A 11 -25.76 9.74 -8.12
N TYR A 12 -26.22 10.64 -9.01
CA TYR A 12 -27.54 11.29 -9.07
C TYR A 12 -27.96 12.29 -7.98
N THR A 13 -27.61 13.57 -8.16
CA THR A 13 -28.53 14.67 -8.53
C THR A 13 -27.71 15.97 -8.60
N LYS A 14 -28.17 16.94 -9.39
CA LYS A 14 -27.48 18.20 -9.73
C LYS A 14 -26.64 18.77 -8.57
N GLN A 15 -25.41 19.20 -8.90
CA GLN A 15 -24.58 20.24 -8.24
C GLN A 15 -23.28 19.76 -7.56
N LYS A 16 -22.14 20.11 -8.20
CA LYS A 16 -20.73 20.07 -7.74
C LYS A 16 -20.15 18.68 -7.39
N SER A 17 -19.54 18.05 -8.39
CA SER A 17 -18.69 16.87 -8.23
C SER A 17 -17.34 17.25 -7.63
N PHE A 18 -16.97 16.69 -6.48
CA PHE A 18 -15.66 16.87 -5.84
C PHE A 18 -14.77 15.65 -6.16
N LEU A 19 -13.54 15.89 -6.61
CA LEU A 19 -12.59 14.83 -6.98
C LEU A 19 -11.90 14.34 -5.69
N VAL A 20 -12.30 13.16 -5.19
CA VAL A 20 -11.81 12.60 -3.90
C VAL A 20 -10.74 11.51 -4.12
N GLY A 21 -10.69 10.90 -5.31
CA GLY A 21 -9.73 9.86 -5.68
C GLY A 21 -9.20 10.02 -7.10
N LEU A 22 -7.90 9.81 -7.29
CA LEU A 22 -7.23 9.79 -8.59
C LEU A 22 -6.62 8.41 -8.84
N VAL A 23 -7.08 7.74 -9.90
CA VAL A 23 -6.49 6.47 -10.38
C VAL A 23 -5.76 6.74 -11.69
N ILE A 24 -4.45 6.51 -11.72
CA ILE A 24 -3.65 6.59 -12.95
C ILE A 24 -3.14 5.19 -13.24
N CYS A 25 -3.43 4.68 -14.44
CA CYS A 25 -2.85 3.43 -14.95
C CYS A 25 -2.04 3.74 -16.22
N PHE A 26 -0.73 3.44 -16.16
CA PHE A 26 0.25 3.39 -17.25
C PHE A 26 0.71 4.69 -17.95
N ASP A 27 2.03 4.67 -18.19
CA ASP A 27 2.97 5.55 -18.91
C ASP A 27 2.84 7.08 -18.79
N GLY A 28 3.76 7.63 -18.00
CA GLY A 28 4.19 9.03 -18.08
C GLY A 28 3.42 10.00 -17.18
N LEU A 29 3.74 10.01 -15.88
CA LEU A 29 3.28 11.07 -14.95
C LEU A 29 3.79 12.47 -15.33
N THR A 30 4.76 12.56 -16.25
CA THR A 30 5.36 13.81 -16.73
C THR A 30 4.33 14.81 -17.31
N HIS A 31 3.15 14.35 -17.73
CA HIS A 31 2.13 15.23 -18.29
C HIS A 31 0.89 15.44 -17.40
N ILE A 32 0.64 14.60 -16.38
CA ILE A 32 -0.51 14.77 -15.47
C ILE A 32 -0.21 15.87 -14.44
N PHE A 33 1.06 16.04 -14.07
CA PHE A 33 1.54 17.08 -13.16
C PHE A 33 2.49 18.09 -13.83
N SER A 34 2.50 18.17 -15.17
CA SER A 34 2.85 19.45 -15.82
C SER A 34 1.99 20.55 -15.19
N PRO A 35 2.47 21.81 -15.03
CA PRO A 35 1.89 22.76 -14.11
C PRO A 35 0.47 23.10 -14.56
N LEU A 36 -0.48 22.31 -14.08
CA LEU A 36 -1.89 22.62 -14.14
C LEU A 36 -1.98 24.00 -13.49
N PRO A 37 -2.64 24.96 -14.14
CA PRO A 37 -2.74 26.30 -13.60
C PRO A 37 -3.19 26.19 -12.13
N PRO A 38 -2.65 27.01 -11.21
CA PRO A 38 -2.68 26.83 -9.75
C PRO A 38 -4.08 26.88 -9.08
N ARG A 39 -5.14 26.47 -9.80
CA ARG A 39 -6.55 26.63 -9.48
C ARG A 39 -7.42 25.39 -9.73
N SER A 40 -6.92 24.27 -10.28
CA SER A 40 -7.79 23.14 -10.66
C SER A 40 -7.86 21.96 -9.69
N LEU A 41 -6.99 21.89 -8.67
CA LEU A 41 -7.05 20.85 -7.61
C LEU A 41 -7.07 21.51 -6.22
N HIS A 42 -8.05 22.40 -6.01
CA HIS A 42 -8.28 23.05 -4.71
C HIS A 42 -9.02 22.14 -3.71
N VAL A 43 -9.27 20.88 -4.09
CA VAL A 43 -9.96 19.88 -3.27
C VAL A 43 -8.90 18.93 -2.69
N PRO A 44 -8.93 18.68 -1.37
CA PRO A 44 -7.97 17.80 -0.73
C PRO A 44 -8.13 16.36 -1.22
N LEU A 45 -7.16 15.87 -1.99
CA LEU A 45 -7.14 14.48 -2.44
C LEU A 45 -6.98 13.57 -1.22
N GLN A 46 -7.89 12.60 -1.08
CA GLN A 46 -7.86 11.64 0.03
C GLN A 46 -7.39 10.26 -0.41
N SER A 47 -7.56 9.91 -1.69
CA SER A 47 -7.12 8.63 -2.24
C SER A 47 -6.30 8.84 -3.52
N LEU A 48 -5.10 8.27 -3.57
CA LEU A 48 -4.24 8.25 -4.74
C LEU A 48 -3.88 6.80 -5.05
N GLU A 49 -4.31 6.33 -6.22
CA GLU A 49 -4.04 4.98 -6.69
C GLU A 49 -3.25 5.07 -7.99
N LEU A 50 -2.04 4.52 -7.99
CA LEU A 50 -1.10 4.51 -9.09
C LEU A 50 -0.69 3.07 -9.42
N PRO A 51 -1.64 2.11 -9.54
CA PRO A 51 -1.29 0.73 -9.78
C PRO A 51 -0.65 0.59 -11.18
N TYR A 52 0.40 -0.21 -11.26
CA TYR A 52 1.18 -0.47 -12.46
C TYR A 52 1.73 0.79 -13.15
N CYS A 53 1.95 1.87 -12.40
CA CYS A 53 2.63 3.07 -12.90
C CYS A 53 4.15 2.94 -12.76
N HIS A 54 4.89 3.20 -13.84
CA HIS A 54 6.35 3.28 -13.80
C HIS A 54 6.80 4.62 -13.17
N LEU A 55 6.69 4.72 -11.84
CA LEU A 55 7.08 5.90 -11.10
C LEU A 55 8.58 6.15 -11.20
N CYS A 56 8.97 7.41 -11.44
CA CYS A 56 10.35 7.86 -11.36
C CYS A 56 10.60 8.67 -10.07
N PRO A 57 11.88 8.90 -9.69
CA PRO A 57 12.21 9.68 -8.50
C PRO A 57 11.57 11.08 -8.47
N THR A 58 11.48 11.73 -9.63
CA THR A 58 10.85 13.06 -9.77
C THR A 58 9.36 13.02 -9.44
N ASP A 59 8.66 11.94 -9.77
CA ASP A 59 7.24 11.79 -9.48
C ASP A 59 6.99 11.69 -7.96
N LEU A 60 7.79 10.88 -7.26
CA LEU A 60 7.70 10.74 -5.81
C LEU A 60 8.09 12.03 -5.09
N GLN A 61 9.11 12.73 -5.58
CA GLN A 61 9.50 14.04 -5.07
C GLN A 61 8.38 15.07 -5.28
N PHE A 62 7.71 15.05 -6.43
CA PHE A 62 6.57 15.92 -6.66
C PHE A 62 5.43 15.62 -5.68
N LEU A 63 5.11 14.34 -5.47
CA LEU A 63 4.09 13.93 -4.50
C LEU A 63 4.45 14.34 -3.07
N SER A 64 5.73 14.26 -2.67
CA SER A 64 6.16 14.64 -1.33
C SER A 64 6.08 16.15 -1.06
N HIS A 65 6.11 16.98 -2.11
CA HIS A 65 5.96 18.44 -2.02
C HIS A 65 4.52 18.91 -2.35
N SER A 66 3.61 17.97 -2.63
CA SER A 66 2.23 18.29 -2.99
C SER A 66 1.44 18.80 -1.77
N PRO A 67 0.54 19.79 -1.93
CA PRO A 67 -0.35 20.23 -0.85
C PRO A 67 -1.29 19.11 -0.35
N HIS A 68 -1.47 18.05 -1.15
CA HIS A 68 -2.33 16.92 -0.82
C HIS A 68 -1.73 15.95 0.21
N THR A 69 -0.43 16.05 0.52
CA THR A 69 0.23 15.22 1.53
C THR A 69 -0.45 15.29 2.90
N SER A 70 -0.99 16.46 3.23
CA SER A 70 -1.74 16.72 4.47
C SER A 70 -3.15 16.11 4.50
N THR A 71 -3.65 15.57 3.38
CA THR A 71 -5.03 15.07 3.29
C THR A 71 -5.14 13.66 2.74
N LEU A 72 -4.05 13.13 2.19
CA LEU A 72 -4.01 11.82 1.55
C LEU A 72 -4.04 10.71 2.59
N LYS A 73 -5.10 9.91 2.54
CA LYS A 73 -5.38 8.79 3.46
C LYS A 73 -5.07 7.44 2.83
N LYS A 74 -5.26 7.30 1.52
CA LYS A 74 -5.00 6.07 0.77
C LYS A 74 -3.93 6.32 -0.29
N LEU A 75 -2.88 5.52 -0.26
CA LEU A 75 -1.85 5.45 -1.28
C LEU A 75 -1.75 4.00 -1.78
N ASP A 76 -1.99 3.80 -3.07
CA ASP A 76 -1.72 2.55 -3.76
C ASP A 76 -0.67 2.82 -4.83
N VAL A 77 0.47 2.13 -4.73
CA VAL A 77 1.54 2.18 -5.73
C VAL A 77 1.89 0.75 -6.18
N SER A 78 0.93 -0.17 -6.08
CA SER A 78 1.11 -1.58 -6.42
C SER A 78 1.45 -1.79 -7.89
N GLY A 79 1.92 -2.99 -8.24
CA GLY A 79 2.06 -3.40 -9.65
C GLY A 79 3.30 -2.85 -10.37
N HIS A 80 4.21 -2.16 -9.69
CA HIS A 80 5.49 -1.74 -10.28
C HIS A 80 6.65 -2.04 -9.32
N VAL A 81 7.74 -2.59 -9.86
CA VAL A 81 8.94 -2.88 -9.07
C VAL A 81 9.57 -1.57 -8.61
N LEU A 82 9.83 -1.44 -7.30
CA LEU A 82 10.57 -0.34 -6.70
C LEU A 82 12.08 -0.60 -6.85
N PRO A 83 12.78 0.05 -7.81
CA PRO A 83 14.22 -0.12 -7.93
C PRO A 83 14.94 0.48 -6.70
N PRO A 84 16.17 0.03 -6.39
CA PRO A 84 16.95 0.58 -5.27
C PRO A 84 17.12 2.10 -5.32
N SER A 85 17.16 2.69 -6.52
CA SER A 85 17.25 4.15 -6.72
C SER A 85 15.97 4.90 -6.32
N LEU A 86 14.81 4.25 -6.38
CA LEU A 86 13.51 4.84 -6.05
C LEU A 86 13.17 4.69 -4.56
N LEU A 87 13.71 3.66 -3.89
CA LEU A 87 13.43 3.36 -2.50
C LEU A 87 13.61 4.57 -1.54
N PRO A 88 14.70 5.37 -1.60
CA PRO A 88 14.85 6.53 -0.71
C PRO A 88 13.75 7.58 -0.88
N HIS A 89 13.33 7.82 -2.13
CA HIS A 89 12.26 8.76 -2.44
C HIS A 89 10.91 8.26 -1.94
N PHE A 90 10.67 6.95 -2.06
CA PHE A 90 9.48 6.31 -1.53
C PHE A 90 9.41 6.35 0.00
N LEU A 91 10.52 6.05 0.69
CA LEU A 91 10.61 6.15 2.15
C LEU A 91 10.37 7.58 2.64
N HIS A 92 10.92 8.56 1.93
CA HIS A 92 10.66 9.98 2.23
C HIS A 92 9.18 10.33 2.05
N LEU A 93 8.54 9.89 0.95
CA LEU A 93 7.10 10.09 0.73
C LEU A 93 6.28 9.50 1.88
N LEU A 94 6.53 8.25 2.27
CA LEU A 94 5.83 7.61 3.40
C LEU A 94 6.01 8.38 4.71
N HIS A 95 7.20 8.91 4.96
CA HIS A 95 7.45 9.74 6.13
C HIS A 95 6.59 11.01 6.12
N VAL A 96 6.52 11.71 4.98
CA VAL A 96 5.69 12.91 4.82
C VAL A 96 4.19 12.61 4.97
N LEU A 97 3.74 11.43 4.50
CA LEU A 97 2.35 10.97 4.59
C LEU A 97 2.00 10.34 5.94
N SER A 98 2.97 10.11 6.82
CA SER A 98 2.75 9.43 8.11
C SER A 98 1.63 10.00 9.00
N PRO A 99 1.33 11.32 9.07
CA PRO A 99 0.25 11.80 9.93
C PRO A 99 -1.16 11.45 9.41
N THR A 100 -1.30 11.16 8.11
CA THR A 100 -2.60 11.11 7.42
C THR A 100 -2.88 9.75 6.79
N LEU A 101 -1.84 8.97 6.49
CA LEU A 101 -1.92 7.71 5.76
C LEU A 101 -2.61 6.61 6.59
N GLN A 102 -3.77 6.20 6.13
CA GLN A 102 -4.60 5.13 6.72
C GLN A 102 -4.50 3.81 5.95
N HIS A 103 -4.22 3.88 4.66
CA HIS A 103 -4.18 2.73 3.76
C HIS A 103 -2.98 2.83 2.84
N LEU A 104 -2.10 1.82 2.90
CA LEU A 104 -0.96 1.69 2.00
C LEU A 104 -1.05 0.35 1.26
N ASP A 105 -1.02 0.41 -0.07
CA ASP A 105 -0.84 -0.76 -0.92
C ASP A 105 0.46 -0.66 -1.72
N VAL A 106 1.34 -1.63 -1.49
CA VAL A 106 2.64 -1.81 -2.15
C VAL A 106 2.75 -3.24 -2.67
N GLY A 107 1.63 -3.82 -3.12
CA GLY A 107 1.60 -5.14 -3.74
C GLY A 107 2.41 -5.22 -5.04
N HIS A 108 3.06 -6.35 -5.31
CA HIS A 108 3.88 -6.55 -6.51
C HIS A 108 4.98 -5.48 -6.72
N CYS A 109 5.49 -4.90 -5.64
CA CYS A 109 6.54 -3.86 -5.69
C CYS A 109 7.97 -4.39 -5.74
N GLY A 110 8.18 -5.71 -5.81
CA GLY A 110 9.51 -6.30 -5.83
C GLY A 110 10.28 -6.14 -4.51
N ILE A 111 9.59 -5.91 -3.40
CA ILE A 111 10.17 -5.76 -2.06
C ILE A 111 10.73 -7.11 -1.59
N ARG A 112 12.02 -7.13 -1.25
CA ARG A 112 12.74 -8.28 -0.69
C ARG A 112 13.12 -8.07 0.77
N ASP A 113 13.54 -9.12 1.45
CA ASP A 113 13.97 -9.11 2.86
C ASP A 113 14.89 -7.94 3.24
N PRO A 114 15.93 -7.55 2.46
CA PRO A 114 16.81 -6.45 2.83
C PRO A 114 16.13 -5.07 2.84
N GLN A 115 15.00 -4.94 2.15
CA GLN A 115 14.24 -3.69 2.05
C GLN A 115 13.19 -3.58 3.16
N VAL A 116 12.90 -4.66 3.90
CA VAL A 116 11.93 -4.66 5.00
C VAL A 116 12.38 -3.73 6.14
N PRO A 117 13.60 -3.81 6.71
CA PRO A 117 13.96 -2.95 7.84
C PRO A 117 13.89 -1.45 7.53
N PRO A 118 14.38 -0.96 6.37
CA PRO A 118 14.20 0.43 5.97
C PRO A 118 12.73 0.87 5.84
N LEU A 119 11.84 -0.01 5.37
CA LEU A 119 10.40 0.28 5.25
C LEU A 119 9.70 0.39 6.61
N LEU A 120 10.16 -0.35 7.63
CA LEU A 120 9.55 -0.32 8.96
C LEU A 120 9.65 1.05 9.64
N THR A 121 10.71 1.81 9.41
CA THR A 121 10.92 3.12 10.03
C THR A 121 9.80 4.13 9.72
N PRO A 122 9.49 4.44 8.44
CA PRO A 122 8.38 5.34 8.13
C PRO A 122 7.04 4.71 8.50
N LEU A 123 6.85 3.39 8.34
CA LEU A 123 5.59 2.72 8.72
C LEU A 123 5.26 2.88 10.21
N ARG A 124 6.26 2.75 11.09
CA ARG A 124 6.10 2.99 12.53
C ARG A 124 5.80 4.44 12.89
N SER A 125 6.13 5.37 12.00
CA SER A 125 5.77 6.79 12.17
C SER A 125 4.30 7.04 11.81
N CYS A 126 3.67 6.15 11.04
CA CYS A 126 2.28 6.29 10.64
C CYS A 126 1.34 5.96 11.80
N ARG A 127 0.76 6.99 12.42
CA ARG A 127 -0.08 6.85 13.63
C ARG A 127 -1.53 6.46 13.36
N VAL A 128 -1.97 6.52 12.10
CA VAL A 128 -3.34 6.25 11.68
C VAL A 128 -3.43 5.13 10.64
N LEU A 129 -2.29 4.46 10.35
CA LEU A 129 -2.23 3.38 9.37
C LEU A 129 -3.01 2.18 9.89
N SER A 130 -3.94 1.71 9.06
CA SER A 130 -4.89 0.65 9.41
C SER A 130 -4.87 -0.52 8.42
N TYR A 131 -4.40 -0.28 7.19
CA TYR A 131 -4.24 -1.29 6.16
C TYR A 131 -2.82 -1.22 5.56
N LEU A 132 -2.20 -2.38 5.42
CA LEU A 132 -0.93 -2.56 4.71
C LEU A 132 -1.03 -3.77 3.75
N GLY A 133 -0.96 -3.49 2.44
CA GLY A 133 -0.93 -4.50 1.39
C GLY A 133 0.49 -4.73 0.87
N LEU A 134 1.02 -5.94 1.01
CA LEU A 134 2.36 -6.36 0.57
C LEU A 134 2.32 -7.64 -0.29
N TYR A 135 1.15 -8.04 -0.77
CA TYR A 135 0.97 -9.26 -1.57
C TYR A 135 1.83 -9.23 -2.84
N GLY A 136 2.25 -10.41 -3.32
CA GLY A 136 3.02 -10.50 -4.57
C GLY A 136 4.45 -9.92 -4.53
N ASN A 137 4.96 -9.56 -3.35
CA ASN A 137 6.36 -9.19 -3.16
C ASN A 137 7.25 -10.44 -2.95
N PRO A 138 8.45 -10.51 -3.55
CA PRO A 138 9.34 -11.66 -3.43
C PRO A 138 10.10 -11.64 -2.09
N MET A 139 9.48 -12.21 -1.05
CA MET A 139 10.01 -12.25 0.32
C MET A 139 10.15 -13.69 0.81
N SER A 140 11.14 -13.98 1.66
CA SER A 140 11.23 -15.28 2.33
C SER A 140 10.30 -15.37 3.54
N ALA A 141 10.10 -16.58 4.08
CA ALA A 141 9.31 -16.77 5.30
C ALA A 141 9.92 -16.01 6.48
N ASN A 142 11.26 -15.94 6.54
CA ASN A 142 11.97 -15.14 7.52
C ASN A 142 11.73 -13.64 7.33
N GLY A 143 11.74 -13.15 6.09
CA GLY A 143 11.40 -11.75 5.78
C GLY A 143 9.99 -11.39 6.25
N VAL A 144 9.02 -12.28 6.04
CA VAL A 144 7.63 -12.09 6.50
C VAL A 144 7.56 -12.04 8.04
N LYS A 145 8.32 -12.87 8.76
CA LYS A 145 8.40 -12.80 10.24
C LYS A 145 8.98 -11.48 10.72
N VAL A 146 10.09 -11.02 10.12
CA VAL A 146 10.70 -9.72 10.43
C VAL A 146 9.73 -8.56 10.18
N LEU A 147 8.96 -8.64 9.09
CA LEU A 147 7.92 -7.66 8.79
C LEU A 147 6.79 -7.69 9.83
N LEU A 148 6.34 -8.89 10.23
CA LEU A 148 5.31 -9.07 11.26
C LEU A 148 5.76 -8.44 12.58
N GLU A 149 6.91 -8.86 13.12
CA GLU A 149 7.48 -8.31 14.36
C GLU A 149 7.73 -6.80 14.24
N GLY A 150 8.13 -6.37 13.06
CA GLY A 150 8.35 -4.97 12.71
C GLY A 150 7.10 -4.10 12.82
N THR A 151 5.94 -4.65 12.45
CA THR A 151 4.65 -3.96 12.35
C THR A 151 3.74 -4.15 13.56
N LEU A 152 4.00 -5.16 14.42
CA LEU A 152 3.30 -5.36 15.70
C LEU A 152 3.16 -4.09 16.56
N PRO A 153 4.19 -3.21 16.70
CA PRO A 153 4.08 -1.99 17.51
C PRO A 153 3.11 -0.94 16.95
N ILE A 154 2.65 -1.09 15.71
CA ILE A 154 1.71 -0.17 15.07
C ILE A 154 0.30 -0.55 15.54
N ALA A 155 -0.13 0.07 16.65
CA ALA A 155 -1.40 -0.25 17.32
C ALA A 155 -2.64 0.00 16.44
N THR A 156 -2.57 0.89 15.47
CA THR A 156 -3.70 1.19 14.57
C THR A 156 -3.86 0.21 13.41
N LEU A 157 -2.86 -0.66 13.19
CA LEU A 157 -2.77 -1.50 11.99
C LEU A 157 -3.69 -2.73 12.07
N LYS A 158 -4.92 -2.62 11.59
CA LYS A 158 -5.94 -3.68 11.71
C LYS A 158 -5.84 -4.77 10.66
N ARG A 159 -5.34 -4.46 9.47
CA ARG A 159 -5.27 -5.39 8.35
C ARG A 159 -3.90 -5.37 7.70
N VAL A 160 -3.30 -6.54 7.58
CA VAL A 160 -2.03 -6.73 6.88
C VAL A 160 -2.17 -7.89 5.90
N VAL A 161 -1.85 -7.64 4.63
CA VAL A 161 -1.82 -8.67 3.60
C VAL A 161 -0.36 -8.97 3.27
N TYR A 162 0.13 -10.10 3.76
CA TYR A 162 1.52 -10.54 3.57
C TYR A 162 1.75 -11.12 2.17
N PRO A 163 2.98 -11.04 1.65
CA PRO A 163 3.36 -11.82 0.49
C PRO A 163 3.40 -13.32 0.85
N CYS A 164 3.00 -14.17 -0.10
CA CYS A 164 3.28 -15.60 0.00
C CYS A 164 4.81 -15.80 -0.11
N PRO A 165 5.46 -16.44 0.87
CA PRO A 165 6.90 -16.59 0.86
C PRO A 165 7.41 -17.43 -0.32
N ILE A 166 8.46 -16.94 -0.97
CA ILE A 166 9.03 -17.59 -2.17
C ILE A 166 9.68 -18.94 -1.88
N ASP A 167 10.11 -19.16 -0.64
CA ASP A 167 10.70 -20.40 -0.13
C ASP A 167 9.66 -21.47 0.25
N LEU A 168 8.38 -21.07 0.35
CA LEU A 168 7.26 -21.96 0.60
C LEU A 168 6.38 -22.17 -0.64
N GLN A 169 6.66 -21.45 -1.73
CA GLN A 169 6.09 -21.71 -3.05
C GLN A 169 6.70 -23.00 -3.59
N GLN A 170 6.08 -24.13 -3.24
CA GLN A 170 6.45 -25.42 -3.82
C GLN A 170 6.02 -25.51 -5.29
N ASP A 171 6.56 -26.50 -5.97
CA ASP A 171 6.30 -26.81 -7.37
C ASP A 171 4.79 -26.75 -7.66
N PRO A 172 4.31 -26.09 -8.73
CA PRO A 172 2.88 -26.03 -9.08
C PRO A 172 2.19 -27.40 -9.23
N ASP A 173 2.96 -28.48 -9.33
CA ASP A 173 2.48 -29.86 -9.39
C ASP A 173 2.39 -30.57 -8.01
N ALA A 174 2.85 -29.93 -6.93
CA ALA A 174 2.76 -30.43 -5.56
C ALA A 174 1.57 -29.80 -4.83
N ASP A 175 0.54 -30.60 -4.55
CA ASP A 175 -0.70 -30.21 -3.86
C ASP A 175 -0.51 -29.98 -2.33
N ASP A 176 0.73 -29.78 -1.89
CA ASP A 176 1.11 -29.67 -0.48
C ASP A 176 1.00 -28.21 -0.01
N GLU A 177 -0.21 -27.76 0.35
CA GLU A 177 -0.45 -26.47 1.02
C GLU A 177 0.02 -26.46 2.50
N ALA A 178 0.46 -27.60 3.03
CA ALA A 178 0.84 -27.78 4.43
C ALA A 178 1.91 -26.78 4.94
N PRO A 179 2.97 -26.42 4.18
CA PRO A 179 3.98 -25.48 4.66
C PRO A 179 3.44 -24.05 4.86
N LEU A 180 2.54 -23.61 3.97
CA LEU A 180 1.93 -22.28 4.07
C LEU A 180 0.95 -22.20 5.25
N SER A 181 0.16 -23.26 5.46
CA SER A 181 -0.74 -23.35 6.62
C SER A 181 0.04 -23.32 7.93
N ALA A 182 1.17 -24.05 8.02
CA ALA A 182 2.00 -24.05 9.22
C ALA A 182 2.58 -22.67 9.53
N LEU A 183 3.09 -21.95 8.51
CA LEU A 183 3.55 -20.58 8.71
C LEU A 183 2.38 -19.67 9.12
N GLN A 184 1.22 -19.79 8.49
CA GLN A 184 0.06 -18.97 8.84
C GLN A 184 -0.37 -19.17 10.29
N ASP A 185 -0.37 -20.41 10.79
CA ASP A 185 -0.66 -20.70 12.19
C ASP A 185 0.42 -20.16 13.13
N GLU A 186 1.70 -20.20 12.75
CA GLU A 186 2.78 -19.58 13.51
C GLU A 186 2.59 -18.06 13.62
N LEU A 187 2.33 -17.37 12.51
CA LEU A 187 2.09 -15.92 12.48
C LEU A 187 0.87 -15.55 13.34
N ARG A 188 -0.20 -16.35 13.27
CA ARG A 188 -1.38 -16.18 14.14
C ARG A 188 -1.07 -16.40 15.62
N GLY A 189 -0.19 -17.36 15.93
CA GLY A 189 0.30 -17.58 17.29
C GLY A 189 1.03 -16.35 17.85
N ILE A 190 1.89 -15.72 17.05
CA ILE A 190 2.59 -14.48 17.44
C ILE A 190 1.60 -13.34 17.66
N LEU A 191 0.60 -13.18 16.78
CA LEU A 191 -0.42 -12.14 16.93
C LEU A 191 -1.26 -12.31 18.19
N ARG A 192 -1.62 -13.56 18.50
CA ARG A 192 -2.30 -13.91 19.76
C ARG A 192 -1.47 -13.57 20.98
N GLY A 193 -0.18 -13.91 20.95
CA GLY A 193 0.76 -13.54 22.01
C GLY A 193 0.90 -12.02 22.21
N ALA A 194 0.68 -11.23 21.15
CA ALA A 194 0.70 -9.78 21.17
C ALA A 194 -0.67 -9.12 21.49
N GLY A 195 -1.73 -9.91 21.74
CA GLY A 195 -3.08 -9.41 22.03
C GLY A 195 -3.78 -8.78 20.81
N ARG A 196 -3.42 -9.20 19.59
CA ARG A 196 -3.95 -8.67 18.31
C ARG A 196 -4.95 -9.67 17.67
N ASP A 197 -5.80 -10.27 18.48
CA ASP A 197 -6.69 -11.37 18.08
C ASP A 197 -7.77 -10.98 17.07
N GLU A 198 -8.21 -9.72 17.14
CA GLU A 198 -9.28 -9.15 16.30
C GLU A 198 -8.77 -8.66 14.93
N ASP A 199 -7.46 -8.63 14.72
CA ASP A 199 -6.86 -8.08 13.51
C ASP A 199 -6.71 -9.13 12.40
N THR A 200 -6.94 -8.71 11.15
CA THR A 200 -6.94 -9.61 9.99
C THR A 200 -5.59 -9.57 9.28
N TRP A 201 -4.73 -10.53 9.60
CA TRP A 201 -3.36 -10.62 9.08
C TRP A 201 -3.26 -11.93 8.28
N THR A 202 -3.13 -11.83 6.95
CA THR A 202 -3.30 -12.99 6.04
C THR A 202 -2.37 -12.95 4.84
N CYS A 203 -2.03 -14.12 4.31
CA CYS A 203 -1.33 -14.28 3.03
C CYS A 203 -2.29 -14.49 1.84
N SER A 204 -3.59 -14.69 2.11
CA SER A 204 -4.59 -14.96 1.06
C SER A 204 -5.22 -13.68 0.53
N VAL A 205 -5.01 -13.41 -0.76
CA VAL A 205 -5.64 -12.30 -1.49
C VAL A 205 -7.16 -12.53 -1.64
N LEU A 206 -7.65 -13.76 -1.48
CA LEU A 206 -9.07 -14.10 -1.65
C LEU A 206 -9.96 -13.63 -0.49
N GLN A 207 -9.38 -13.26 0.67
CA GLN A 207 -10.10 -12.59 1.76
C GLN A 207 -10.15 -11.06 1.59
N GLN A 208 -9.89 -10.54 0.39
CA GLN A 208 -10.17 -9.15 0.00
C GLN A 208 -11.68 -8.86 -0.13
N GLY A 209 -12.49 -9.30 0.84
CA GLY A 209 -13.85 -8.84 0.98
C GLY A 209 -13.83 -7.30 0.97
N GLY A 210 -14.45 -6.75 -0.08
CA GLY A 210 -14.56 -5.32 -0.40
C GLY A 210 -15.33 -4.59 0.68
N GLY A 211 -14.69 -4.40 1.83
CA GLY A 211 -15.12 -3.44 2.83
C GLY A 211 -14.77 -2.07 2.30
N ASP A 212 -15.77 -1.38 1.76
CA ASP A 212 -15.70 0.03 1.44
C ASP A 212 -15.12 0.80 2.63
N PHE A 213 -13.85 1.19 2.50
CA PHE A 213 -13.10 1.91 3.53
C PHE A 213 -13.68 3.33 3.80
N PHE A 214 -14.65 3.75 2.97
CA PHE A 214 -15.38 5.02 3.06
C PHE A 214 -16.83 4.87 3.54
N GLY A 215 -17.22 3.70 4.07
CA GLY A 215 -18.54 3.49 4.67
C GLY A 215 -18.59 3.86 6.15
N MET A 216 -18.50 5.16 6.48
CA MET A 216 -19.07 5.76 7.70
C MET A 216 -19.27 7.26 7.51
#